data_AF-A0A252E2T7-F1
#
_entry.id   AF-A0A252E2T7-F1
#
_cell.length_a   1.000
_cell.length_b   1.000
_cell.length_c   1.000
_cell.angle_alpha   90.00
_cell.angle_beta   90.00
_cell.angle_gamma   90.00
#
_symmetry.space_group_name_H-M   'P 1'
#
loop_
_entity.id
_entity.type
_entity.pdbx_description
1 polymer ?
#
loop_
_entity_poly.entity_id
_entity_poly.type
_entity_poly.pdbx_seq_one_letter_code
_entity_poly.pdbx_strand_id
1 'polypeptide(L)'
;MKIKTVHAHFLISLGNYSNERIGFSVNLDEGETAEEVVPILREKAKKIVGEKADDLYEKRTKLYRECQNYEDKLGKLRKEWDATAAFLKAQGLNPDAPSMPQFRNLLSAVTVESEVVNDADDEDDEDDYDEDDEDYN
;
A
#
# COMPACT_ATOMS: atom_id res chain seq x y z
N MET A 1 35.43 -27.83 -36.98
CA MET A 1 34.99 -28.64 -35.82
C MET A 1 33.70 -27.99 -35.30
N LYS A 2 32.52 -28.60 -35.50
CA LYS A 2 31.25 -28.02 -35.01
C LYS A 2 31.13 -28.31 -33.51
N ILE A 3 30.97 -27.28 -32.69
CA ILE A 3 30.63 -27.43 -31.27
C ILE A 3 29.25 -28.08 -31.23
N LYS A 4 29.10 -29.20 -30.50
CA LYS A 4 27.82 -29.92 -30.37
C LYS A 4 27.10 -29.64 -29.07
N THR A 5 27.84 -29.24 -28.04
CA THR A 5 27.32 -29.05 -26.68
C THR A 5 28.01 -27.85 -26.05
N VAL A 6 27.22 -26.99 -25.41
CA VAL A 6 27.68 -25.86 -24.61
C VAL A 6 27.41 -26.16 -23.15
N HIS A 7 28.45 -26.07 -22.33
CA HIS A 7 28.36 -26.11 -20.88
C HIS A 7 28.60 -24.70 -20.35
N ALA A 8 27.61 -24.15 -19.64
CA ALA A 8 27.72 -22.84 -19.01
C ALA A 8 27.55 -22.98 -17.51
N HIS A 9 28.48 -22.40 -16.75
CA HIS A 9 28.41 -22.33 -15.29
C HIS A 9 28.15 -20.89 -14.86
N PHE A 10 27.16 -20.72 -13.98
CA PHE A 10 26.83 -19.44 -13.39
C PHE A 10 27.06 -19.54 -11.88
N LEU A 11 27.73 -18.52 -11.33
CA LEU A 11 27.91 -18.38 -9.89
C LEU A 11 26.76 -17.51 -9.37
N ILE A 12 25.98 -18.05 -8.44
CA ILE A 12 24.83 -17.41 -7.83
C ILE A 12 25.18 -17.15 -6.37
N SER A 13 25.12 -15.88 -5.97
CA SER A 13 25.25 -15.52 -4.56
C SER A 13 23.95 -15.84 -3.83
N LEU A 14 24.05 -16.56 -2.70
CA LEU A 14 22.91 -16.90 -1.85
C LEU A 14 22.63 -15.83 -0.77
N GLY A 15 23.40 -14.74 -0.76
CA GLY A 15 23.21 -13.62 0.18
C GLY A 15 23.80 -13.83 1.58
N ASN A 16 24.45 -14.97 1.86
CA ASN A 16 25.07 -15.30 3.15
C ASN A 16 26.59 -15.53 3.04
N TYR A 17 27.26 -14.82 2.11
CA TYR A 17 28.65 -15.06 1.72
C TYR A 17 28.94 -16.47 1.18
N SER A 18 27.91 -17.28 0.96
CA SER A 18 27.99 -18.52 0.20
C SER A 18 27.59 -18.30 -1.26
N ASN A 19 28.24 -19.01 -2.15
CA ASN A 19 27.92 -19.02 -3.57
C ASN A 19 27.58 -20.43 -4.00
N GLU A 20 26.48 -20.57 -4.73
CA GLU A 20 26.14 -21.80 -5.44
C GLU A 20 26.60 -21.69 -6.89
N ARG A 21 27.21 -22.75 -7.42
CA ARG A 21 27.53 -22.84 -8.85
C ARG A 21 26.50 -23.72 -9.53
N ILE A 22 25.68 -23.13 -10.40
CA ILE A 22 24.71 -23.85 -11.22
C ILE A 22 25.25 -24.02 -12.64
N GLY A 23 25.27 -25.26 -13.13
CA GLY A 23 25.67 -25.61 -14.49
C GLY A 23 24.48 -25.92 -15.39
N PHE A 24 24.48 -25.39 -16.61
CA PHE A 24 23.54 -25.75 -17.65
C PHE A 24 24.30 -26.40 -18.80
N SER A 25 23.71 -27.44 -19.37
CA SER A 25 24.22 -28.11 -20.56
C SER A 25 23.14 -28.09 -21.63
N VAL A 26 23.51 -27.70 -22.84
CA VAL A 26 22.60 -27.64 -23.99
C VAL A 26 23.33 -28.10 -25.25
N ASN A 27 22.64 -28.86 -26.09
CA ASN A 27 23.16 -29.24 -27.39
C ASN A 27 22.83 -28.13 -28.39
N LEU A 28 23.79 -27.81 -29.27
CA LEU A 28 23.59 -26.83 -30.32
C LEU A 28 22.97 -27.51 -31.55
N ASP A 29 21.88 -26.94 -32.05
CA ASP A 29 21.27 -27.35 -33.31
C ASP A 29 22.07 -26.81 -34.51
N GLU A 30 21.77 -27.29 -35.73
CA GLU A 30 22.49 -26.84 -36.92
C GLU A 30 22.24 -25.35 -37.21
N GLY A 31 23.31 -24.56 -37.13
CA GLY A 31 23.29 -23.12 -37.39
C GLY A 31 23.33 -22.26 -36.12
N GLU A 32 23.11 -22.86 -34.94
CA GLU A 32 23.26 -22.16 -33.67
C GLU A 32 24.73 -21.99 -33.29
N THR A 33 25.02 -20.83 -32.72
CA THR A 33 26.35 -20.52 -32.18
C THR A 33 26.32 -20.47 -30.65
N ALA A 34 27.46 -20.73 -30.03
CA ALA A 34 27.59 -20.61 -28.57
C ALA A 34 27.28 -19.17 -28.08
N GLU A 35 27.57 -18.16 -28.90
CA GLU A 35 27.33 -16.75 -28.58
C GLU A 35 25.84 -16.40 -28.51
N GLU A 36 24.99 -17.09 -29.28
CA GLU A 36 23.53 -16.93 -29.22
C GLU A 36 22.91 -17.67 -28.04
N VAL A 37 23.44 -18.84 -27.70
CA VAL A 37 22.85 -19.73 -26.69
C VAL A 37 23.24 -19.36 -25.26
N VAL A 38 24.46 -18.87 -25.02
CA VAL A 38 24.93 -18.46 -23.68
C VAL A 38 24.05 -17.35 -23.04
N PRO A 39 23.63 -16.29 -23.75
CA PRO A 39 22.66 -15.32 -23.23
C PRO A 39 21.34 -15.95 -22.78
N ILE A 40 20.83 -16.94 -23.51
CA ILE A 40 19.58 -17.63 -23.14
C ILE A 40 19.77 -18.41 -21.83
N LEU A 41 20.90 -19.12 -21.68
CA LEU A 41 21.23 -19.81 -20.44
C LEU A 41 21.41 -18.84 -19.26
N ARG A 42 21.98 -17.66 -19.52
CA ARG A 42 22.10 -16.58 -18.52
C ARG A 42 20.72 -16.10 -18.05
N GLU A 43 19.79 -15.87 -18.96
CA GLU A 43 18.43 -15.44 -18.59
C GLU A 43 17.68 -16.53 -17.83
N LYS A 44 17.89 -17.82 -18.15
CA LYS A 44 17.36 -18.93 -17.33
C LYS A 44 17.94 -18.90 -15.90
N ALA A 45 19.25 -18.70 -15.77
CA ALA A 45 19.89 -18.59 -14.45
C ALA A 45 19.32 -17.41 -13.65
N LYS A 46 19.17 -16.22 -14.26
CA LYS A 46 18.56 -15.05 -13.60
C LYS A 46 17.13 -15.31 -13.12
N LYS A 47 16.32 -15.98 -13.93
CA LYS A 47 14.93 -16.35 -13.54
C LYS A 47 14.87 -17.26 -12.33
N ILE A 48 15.85 -18.15 -12.16
CA ILE A 48 15.93 -19.04 -10.99
C ILE A 48 16.27 -18.25 -9.72
N VAL A 49 17.18 -17.27 -9.83
CA VAL A 49 17.58 -16.41 -8.69
C VAL A 49 16.44 -15.48 -8.26
N GLY A 50 15.62 -15.02 -9.21
CA GLY A 50 14.50 -14.13 -8.93
C GLY A 50 14.88 -12.64 -8.93
N GLU A 51 13.96 -11.80 -8.42
CA GLU A 51 14.17 -10.36 -8.26
C GLU A 51 15.28 -10.08 -7.23
N LYS A 52 15.97 -8.93 -7.34
CA LYS A 52 16.98 -8.56 -6.34
C LYS A 52 16.30 -8.28 -5.00
N ALA A 53 17.02 -8.55 -3.91
CA ALA A 53 16.53 -8.26 -2.57
C ALA A 53 16.13 -6.79 -2.41
N ASP A 54 16.93 -5.86 -2.93
CA ASP A 54 16.63 -4.42 -2.89
C ASP A 54 15.31 -4.09 -3.59
N ASP A 55 15.10 -4.63 -4.80
CA ASP A 55 13.85 -4.45 -5.56
C ASP A 55 12.64 -4.97 -4.75
N LEU A 56 12.79 -6.13 -4.08
CA LEU A 56 11.75 -6.69 -3.22
C LEU A 56 11.47 -5.82 -1.99
N TYR A 57 12.50 -5.25 -1.36
CA TYR A 57 12.33 -4.34 -0.22
C TYR A 57 11.66 -3.04 -0.63
N GLU A 58 12.00 -2.47 -1.78
CA GLU A 58 11.35 -1.30 -2.34
C GLU A 58 9.86 -1.59 -2.61
N LYS A 59 9.57 -2.71 -3.27
CA LYS A 59 8.20 -3.14 -3.59
C LYS A 59 7.37 -3.36 -2.32
N ARG A 60 7.95 -4.01 -1.30
CA ARG A 60 7.33 -4.18 0.02
C ARG A 60 6.99 -2.84 0.65
N THR A 61 7.95 -1.91 0.65
CA THR A 61 7.79 -0.58 1.26
C THR A 61 6.70 0.22 0.55
N LYS A 62 6.65 0.17 -0.78
CA LYS A 62 5.61 0.80 -1.58
C LYS A 62 4.22 0.26 -1.24
N LEU A 63 4.06 -1.07 -1.27
CA LEU A 63 2.78 -1.71 -0.94
C LEU A 63 2.32 -1.38 0.48
N TYR A 64 3.25 -1.38 1.44
CA TYR A 64 2.94 -1.01 2.82
C TYR A 64 2.38 0.42 2.93
N ARG A 65 3.00 1.39 2.24
CA ARG A 65 2.51 2.78 2.21
C ARG A 65 1.15 2.90 1.53
N GLU A 66 0.93 2.14 0.46
CA GLU A 66 -0.38 2.09 -0.21
C GLU A 66 -1.47 1.56 0.73
N CYS A 67 -1.19 0.47 1.47
CA CYS A 67 -2.11 -0.04 2.49
C CYS A 67 -2.43 0.99 3.57
N GLN A 68 -1.41 1.66 4.14
CA GLN A 68 -1.64 2.74 5.13
C GLN A 68 -2.53 3.84 4.56
N ASN A 69 -2.27 4.29 3.33
CA ASN A 69 -3.09 5.32 2.68
C ASN A 69 -4.55 4.87 2.50
N TYR A 70 -4.81 3.59 2.23
CA TYR A 70 -6.16 3.05 2.13
C TYR A 70 -6.85 2.95 3.49
N GLU A 71 -6.12 2.52 4.53
CA GLU A 71 -6.62 2.47 5.90
C GLU A 71 -7.03 3.86 6.39
N ASP A 72 -6.20 4.88 6.15
CA ASP A 72 -6.51 6.26 6.51
C ASP A 72 -7.76 6.79 5.79
N LYS A 73 -7.89 6.49 4.49
CA LYS A 73 -9.07 6.87 3.70
C LYS A 73 -10.34 6.18 4.22
N LEU A 74 -10.27 4.89 4.52
CA LEU A 74 -11.39 4.14 5.09
C LEU A 74 -11.76 4.68 6.47
N GLY A 75 -10.78 5.01 7.31
CA GLY A 75 -11.00 5.63 8.60
C GLY A 75 -11.74 6.97 8.49
N LYS A 76 -11.33 7.83 7.56
CA LYS A 76 -12.01 9.10 7.28
C LYS A 76 -13.45 8.90 6.79
N LEU A 77 -13.64 8.07 5.76
CA LEU A 77 -14.96 7.77 5.21
C LEU A 77 -15.91 7.18 6.25
N ARG A 78 -15.39 6.34 7.16
CA ARG A 78 -16.19 5.77 8.24
C ARG A 78 -16.63 6.84 9.23
N LYS A 79 -15.74 7.75 9.63
CA LYS A 79 -16.11 8.89 10.49
C LYS A 79 -17.15 9.79 9.83
N GLU A 80 -16.99 10.08 8.54
CA GLU A 80 -17.97 10.87 7.76
C GLU A 80 -19.32 10.16 7.67
N TRP A 81 -19.31 8.84 7.45
CA TRP A 81 -20.51 8.01 7.45
C TRP A 81 -21.20 8.02 8.81
N ASP A 82 -20.46 7.79 9.90
CA ASP A 82 -21.01 7.76 11.26
C ASP A 82 -21.61 9.11 11.64
N ALA A 83 -20.95 10.22 11.29
CA ALA A 83 -21.48 11.58 11.48
C ALA A 83 -22.76 11.81 10.66
N THR A 84 -22.77 11.38 9.39
CA THR A 84 -23.94 11.48 8.52
C THR A 84 -25.11 10.63 9.05
N ALA A 85 -24.82 9.41 9.50
CA ALA A 85 -25.82 8.51 10.06
C ALA A 85 -26.43 9.07 11.35
N ALA A 86 -25.62 9.70 12.20
CA ALA A 86 -26.09 10.39 13.40
C ALA A 86 -27.01 11.58 13.04
N PHE A 87 -26.62 12.40 12.06
CA PHE A 87 -27.44 13.50 11.56
C PHE A 87 -28.79 13.01 11.00
N LEU A 88 -28.79 11.97 10.16
CA LEU A 88 -30.01 11.39 9.59
C LEU A 88 -30.94 10.84 10.68
N LYS A 89 -30.38 10.14 11.68
CA LYS A 89 -31.14 9.66 12.84
C LYS A 89 -31.78 10.81 13.64
N ALA A 90 -31.04 11.90 13.86
CA ALA A 90 -31.58 13.09 14.52
C ALA A 90 -32.74 13.73 13.73
N GLN A 91 -32.74 13.60 12.40
CA GLN A 91 -33.84 14.02 11.53
C GLN A 91 -34.95 12.96 11.37
N GLY A 92 -34.90 11.84 12.09
CA GLY A 92 -35.89 10.76 12.01
C GLY A 92 -35.80 9.89 10.75
N LEU A 93 -34.70 9.98 10.00
CA LEU A 93 -34.45 9.19 8.80
C LEU A 93 -33.60 7.96 9.13
N ASN A 94 -33.91 6.83 8.49
CA ASN A 94 -33.13 5.60 8.66
C ASN A 94 -31.86 5.65 7.80
N PRO A 95 -30.64 5.69 8.40
CA PRO A 95 -29.39 5.75 7.65
C PRO A 95 -28.98 4.41 7.01
N ASP A 96 -29.59 3.30 7.43
CA ASP A 96 -29.29 1.95 6.89
C ASP A 96 -30.14 1.61 5.65
N ALA A 97 -30.88 2.58 5.12
CA ALA A 97 -31.66 2.39 3.91
C ALA A 97 -30.74 2.16 2.68
N PRO A 98 -31.08 1.25 1.74
CA PRO A 98 -30.25 0.91 0.58
C PRO A 98 -29.90 2.09 -0.36
N SER A 99 -30.57 3.22 -0.18
CA SER A 99 -30.40 4.47 -0.93
C SER A 99 -30.40 5.62 0.07
N MET A 100 -29.26 6.28 0.25
CA MET A 100 -29.20 7.52 1.03
C MET A 100 -30.10 8.60 0.38
N PRO A 101 -30.89 9.35 1.17
CA PRO A 101 -31.61 10.52 0.65
C PRO A 101 -30.63 11.53 0.07
N GLN A 102 -30.95 12.14 -1.08
CA GLN A 102 -30.11 13.21 -1.62
C GLN A 102 -30.20 14.46 -0.71
N PHE A 103 -29.07 14.87 -0.13
CA PHE A 103 -28.92 16.01 0.79
C PHE A 103 -29.63 17.31 0.34
N ARG A 104 -29.73 17.55 -0.97
CA ARG A 104 -30.46 18.71 -1.54
C ARG A 104 -31.91 18.80 -1.07
N ASN A 105 -32.54 17.68 -0.74
CA ASN A 105 -33.94 17.63 -0.33
C ASN A 105 -34.13 17.78 1.19
N LEU A 106 -33.06 17.70 1.99
CA LEU A 106 -33.14 17.82 3.45
C LEU A 106 -33.10 19.28 3.91
N LEU A 107 -32.29 20.12 3.26
CA LEU A 107 -32.20 21.55 3.60
C LEU A 107 -33.45 22.35 3.22
N SER A 108 -34.20 21.91 2.21
CA SER A 108 -35.47 22.56 1.80
C SER A 108 -36.65 22.25 2.73
N ALA A 109 -36.53 21.25 3.61
CA ALA A 109 -37.59 20.84 4.52
C ALA A 109 -37.51 21.51 5.91
N VAL A 110 -36.39 22.19 6.22
CA VAL A 110 -36.13 22.84 7.54
C VAL A 110 -36.44 24.35 7.53
N THR A 111 -37.09 24.89 6.49
CA THR A 111 -37.48 26.31 6.46
C THR A 111 -38.86 26.63 7.04
N VAL A 112 -39.41 25.80 7.93
CA VAL A 112 -40.66 26.15 8.63
C VAL A 112 -40.58 25.75 10.11
N GLU A 113 -40.29 26.78 10.92
CA GLU A 113 -40.57 26.97 12.35
C GLU A 113 -39.64 26.39 13.44
N SER A 114 -39.36 27.30 14.40
CA SER A 114 -38.80 27.16 15.75
C SER A 114 -37.28 27.12 15.89
N GLU A 115 -36.64 27.69 16.88
CA GLU A 115 -36.85 28.79 17.85
C GLU A 115 -35.46 28.93 18.49
N VAL A 116 -35.03 30.16 18.76
CA VAL A 116 -33.69 30.48 19.28
C VAL A 116 -33.42 29.77 20.61
N VAL A 117 -32.27 29.08 20.74
CA VAL A 117 -31.68 28.76 22.05
C VAL A 117 -30.22 29.22 22.04
N ASN A 118 -29.98 30.31 22.77
CA ASN A 118 -28.66 30.71 23.23
C ASN A 118 -28.33 29.87 24.46
N ASP A 119 -27.25 29.10 24.41
CA ASP A 119 -26.51 28.64 25.59
C ASP A 119 -25.05 29.05 25.32
N ALA A 120 -24.64 30.21 25.85
CA ALA A 120 -23.90 30.30 27.12
C ALA A 120 -22.52 29.63 26.99
N ASP A 121 -21.53 30.45 26.64
CA ASP A 121 -20.11 30.22 26.94
C ASP A 121 -20.01 29.95 28.44
N ASP A 122 -19.88 28.68 28.83
CA ASP A 122 -19.31 28.31 30.12
C ASP A 122 -17.84 27.94 29.85
N GLU A 123 -17.00 28.75 30.48
CA GLU A 123 -15.54 28.73 30.49
C GLU A 123 -15.03 27.34 30.92
N ASP A 124 -14.36 26.62 30.02
CA ASP A 124 -13.59 25.44 30.41
C ASP A 124 -12.21 25.89 30.93
N ASP A 125 -12.05 25.57 32.21
CA ASP A 125 -10.94 25.81 33.11
C ASP A 125 -9.56 25.39 32.55
N GLU A 126 -8.60 26.29 32.79
CA GLU A 126 -7.21 26.07 33.18
C GLU A 126 -6.41 24.98 32.43
N ASP A 127 -5.67 25.44 31.41
CA ASP A 127 -4.50 24.76 30.87
C ASP A 127 -3.45 24.52 31.99
N ASP A 128 -3.36 23.26 32.44
CA ASP A 128 -2.28 22.72 33.27
C ASP A 128 -1.02 22.58 32.40
N TYR A 129 -0.18 23.63 32.36
CA TYR A 129 1.14 23.58 31.74
C TYR A 129 2.15 22.98 32.73
N ASP A 130 2.35 21.67 32.66
CA ASP A 130 3.56 21.03 33.19
C ASP A 130 4.76 21.48 32.32
N GLU A 131 5.44 22.51 32.81
CA GLU A 131 6.73 23.01 32.34
C GLU A 131 7.83 22.32 33.16
N ASP A 132 8.44 21.26 32.62
CA ASP A 132 9.74 20.66 33.01
C ASP A 132 9.92 19.44 32.08
N ASP A 133 10.85 19.36 31.15
CA ASP A 133 12.30 19.09 31.28
C ASP A 133 12.67 18.62 29.85
N GLU A 134 13.82 18.83 29.21
CA GLU A 134 15.19 18.78 29.69
C GLU A 134 16.09 19.24 28.52
N ASP A 135 17.05 20.10 28.85
CA ASP A 135 18.12 20.64 28.03
C ASP A 135 19.15 19.53 27.69
N TYR A 136 19.45 19.29 26.41
CA TYR A 136 20.60 18.47 25.99
C TYR A 136 21.52 19.25 25.06
N ASN A 137 22.63 19.73 25.64
CA ASN A 137 23.87 20.10 24.95
C ASN A 137 24.53 18.89 24.27
#